data_AF-A0A7R9M076-F1
#
_entry.id   AF-A0A7R9M076-F1
#
_cell.length_a   1.000
_cell.length_b   1.000
_cell.length_c   1.000
_cell.angle_alpha   90.00
_cell.angle_beta   90.00
_cell.angle_gamma   90.00
#
_symmetry.space_group_name_H-M   'P 1'
#
loop_
_entity.id
_entity.type
_entity.pdbx_description
1 polymer ?
#
loop_
_entity_poly.entity_id
_entity_poly.type
_entity_poly.pdbx_seq_one_letter_code
_entity_poly.pdbx_strand_id
1 'polypeptide(L)'
;MDLSTEHVKNMLEVKAYHSLLQKDQLKDQMKQKSVFVGYSEGAINYLPTYKYDPGTDNWDSSEKSRPPAWCDRILWRTKQPTEQLQYRSHPKMMISDHKPVSALFEASIKVIDDKKYRKIYEEVMKKLDKLENEFLPQVAVDKME
;
A
#
# COMPACT_ATOMS: atom_id res chain seq x y z
N MET A 1 -6.55 21.83 -12.98
CA MET A 1 -7.51 22.25 -14.01
C MET A 1 -7.96 20.98 -14.71
N ASP A 2 -9.24 20.67 -14.65
CA ASP A 2 -9.77 19.40 -15.17
C ASP A 2 -9.60 19.33 -16.68
N LEU A 3 -9.16 18.18 -17.17
CA LEU A 3 -9.06 17.92 -18.61
C LEU A 3 -10.45 17.58 -19.17
N SER A 4 -10.76 18.04 -20.38
CA SER A 4 -11.98 17.62 -21.08
C SER A 4 -11.89 16.14 -21.47
N THR A 5 -13.04 15.45 -21.55
CA THR A 5 -13.12 14.05 -21.97
C THR A 5 -12.41 13.81 -23.30
N GLU A 6 -12.62 14.68 -24.28
CA GLU A 6 -12.01 14.56 -25.61
C GLU A 6 -10.48 14.67 -25.54
N HIS A 7 -9.96 15.60 -24.74
CA HIS A 7 -8.52 15.73 -24.55
C HIS A 7 -7.92 14.49 -23.88
N VAL A 8 -8.61 13.91 -22.89
CA VAL A 8 -8.17 12.66 -22.24
C VAL A 8 -8.15 11.51 -23.25
N LYS A 9 -9.22 11.33 -24.04
CA LYS A 9 -9.31 10.28 -25.07
C LYS A 9 -8.18 10.43 -26.11
N ASN A 10 -7.94 11.64 -26.62
CA ASN A 10 -6.85 11.92 -27.57
C ASN A 10 -5.47 11.62 -26.98
N MET A 11 -5.23 11.98 -25.71
CA MET A 11 -3.97 11.68 -25.03
C MET A 11 -3.75 10.16 -24.83
N LEU A 12 -4.82 9.39 -24.65
CA LEU A 12 -4.74 7.92 -24.55
C LEU A 12 -4.42 7.27 -25.90
N GLU A 13 -4.94 7.80 -27.00
CA GLU A 13 -4.63 7.33 -28.36
C GLU A 13 -3.14 7.49 -28.70
N VAL A 14 -2.55 8.64 -28.34
CA VAL A 14 -1.09 8.87 -28.50
C VAL A 14 -0.23 8.24 -27.40
N LYS A 15 -0.83 7.41 -26.54
CA LYS A 15 -0.17 6.69 -25.43
C LYS A 15 0.56 7.59 -24.43
N ALA A 16 0.09 8.83 -24.24
CA ALA A 16 0.66 9.81 -23.30
C ALA A 16 0.26 9.55 -21.84
N TYR A 17 0.38 8.31 -21.37
CA TYR A 17 -0.11 7.85 -20.07
C TYR A 17 0.55 8.59 -18.90
N HIS A 18 1.86 8.83 -18.99
CA HIS A 18 2.61 9.49 -17.94
C HIS A 18 2.11 10.93 -17.72
N SER A 19 1.82 11.66 -18.80
CA SER A 19 1.29 13.02 -18.73
C SER A 19 -0.13 13.07 -18.15
N LEU A 20 -0.95 12.06 -18.43
CA LEU A 20 -2.28 11.93 -17.81
C LEU A 20 -2.19 11.61 -16.31
N LEU A 21 -1.31 10.69 -15.92
CA LEU A 21 -1.08 10.33 -14.52
C LEU A 21 -0.50 11.47 -13.69
N GLN A 22 0.19 12.45 -14.30
CA GLN A 22 0.62 13.67 -13.61
C GLN A 22 -0.55 14.59 -13.20
N LYS A 23 -1.73 14.40 -13.79
CA LYS A 23 -2.97 15.12 -13.46
C LYS A 23 -3.96 14.23 -12.72
N ASP A 24 -3.54 13.05 -12.28
CA ASP A 24 -4.36 12.14 -11.49
C ASP A 24 -4.59 12.73 -10.09
N GLN A 25 -5.86 12.95 -9.76
CA GLN A 25 -6.26 13.60 -8.51
C GLN A 25 -5.74 12.86 -7.28
N LEU A 26 -5.75 11.52 -7.28
CA LEU A 26 -5.23 10.74 -6.16
C LEU A 26 -3.73 10.95 -5.97
N LYS A 27 -2.93 10.87 -7.05
CA LYS A 27 -1.49 11.14 -6.99
C LYS A 27 -1.19 12.56 -6.51
N ASP A 28 -1.95 13.56 -6.95
CA ASP A 28 -1.78 14.94 -6.49
C ASP A 28 -2.07 15.08 -4.99
N GLN A 29 -3.16 14.50 -4.50
CA GLN A 29 -3.52 14.54 -3.07
C GLN A 29 -2.52 13.76 -2.20
N MET A 30 -1.99 12.63 -2.69
CA MET A 30 -0.91 11.90 -2.02
C MET A 30 0.40 12.70 -1.98
N LYS A 31 0.77 13.37 -3.08
CA LYS A 31 1.96 14.23 -3.16
C LYS A 31 1.88 15.40 -2.17
N GLN A 32 0.69 15.98 -2.01
CA GLN A 32 0.41 17.03 -1.03
C GLN A 32 0.33 16.50 0.41
N LYS A 33 0.41 15.17 0.61
CA LYS A 33 0.24 14.49 1.90
C LYS A 33 -1.12 14.76 2.56
N SER A 34 -2.14 15.08 1.77
CA SER A 34 -3.52 15.30 2.24
C SER A 34 -4.25 13.98 2.51
N VAL A 35 -3.85 12.90 1.82
CA VAL A 35 -4.46 11.56 1.93
C VAL A 35 -3.39 10.47 1.87
N PHE A 36 -3.73 9.27 2.37
CA PHE A 36 -2.90 8.06 2.28
C PHE A 36 -1.43 8.26 2.69
N VAL A 37 -1.18 9.06 3.73
CA VAL A 37 0.17 9.37 4.20
C VAL A 37 0.91 8.10 4.62
N GLY A 38 2.11 7.91 4.05
CA GLY A 38 2.96 6.75 4.29
C GLY A 38 2.56 5.50 3.51
N TYR A 39 1.56 5.58 2.63
CA TYR A 39 1.28 4.53 1.66
C TYR A 39 2.13 4.71 0.40
N SER A 40 2.39 3.60 -0.27
CA SER A 40 3.03 3.51 -1.58
C SER A 40 2.04 2.97 -2.60
N GLU A 41 2.25 3.36 -3.85
CA GLU A 41 1.56 2.82 -5.01
C GLU A 41 2.59 2.53 -6.10
N GLY A 42 2.39 1.43 -6.84
CA GLY A 42 3.21 1.04 -7.96
C GLY A 42 3.15 2.00 -9.13
N ALA A 43 4.08 1.81 -10.06
CA ALA A 43 3.98 2.44 -11.37
C ALA A 43 2.74 1.89 -12.12
N ILE A 44 1.88 2.80 -12.55
CA ILE A 44 0.70 2.46 -13.37
C ILE A 44 1.14 2.47 -14.83
N ASN A 45 1.21 1.29 -15.44
CA ASN A 45 1.61 1.09 -16.84
C ASN A 45 0.47 0.50 -17.69
N TYR A 46 -0.77 0.66 -17.23
CA TYR A 46 -1.98 0.13 -17.87
C TYR A 46 -2.99 1.25 -18.14
N LEU A 47 -3.89 1.03 -19.10
CA LEU A 47 -4.93 1.99 -19.48
C LEU A 47 -5.89 2.30 -18.31
N PRO A 48 -6.55 3.46 -18.31
CA PRO A 48 -7.64 3.75 -17.38
C PRO A 48 -8.63 2.60 -17.28
N THR A 49 -9.06 2.29 -16.06
CA THR A 49 -9.93 1.14 -15.79
C THR A 49 -11.41 1.49 -15.85
N TYR A 50 -11.72 2.77 -15.96
CA TYR A 50 -13.07 3.34 -16.04
C TYR A 50 -13.08 4.48 -17.07
N LYS A 51 -14.18 4.83 -17.74
CA LYS A 51 -15.46 4.13 -17.85
C LYS A 51 -15.59 3.51 -19.23
N TYR A 52 -16.00 2.25 -19.28
CA TYR A 52 -16.24 1.50 -20.51
C TYR A 52 -17.72 1.23 -20.72
N ASP A 53 -18.10 1.00 -21.98
CA ASP A 53 -19.40 0.39 -22.29
C ASP A 53 -19.35 -1.10 -21.94
N PRO A 54 -20.25 -1.62 -21.07
CA PRO A 54 -20.24 -3.02 -20.67
C PRO A 54 -20.29 -3.98 -21.86
N GLY A 55 -19.50 -5.05 -21.80
CA GLY A 55 -19.34 -6.03 -22.87
C GLY A 55 -18.35 -5.63 -23.97
N THR A 56 -17.71 -4.46 -23.86
CA THR A 56 -16.79 -3.94 -24.89
C THR A 56 -15.48 -3.39 -24.30
N ASP A 57 -14.56 -3.00 -25.20
CA ASP A 57 -13.38 -2.19 -24.90
C ASP A 57 -13.55 -0.71 -25.32
N ASN A 58 -14.77 -0.31 -25.67
CA ASN A 58 -15.07 1.06 -26.04
C ASN A 58 -15.25 1.93 -24.79
N TRP A 59 -14.76 3.17 -24.87
CA TRP A 59 -15.01 4.17 -23.85
C TRP A 59 -16.50 4.54 -23.81
N ASP A 60 -16.96 4.99 -22.64
CA ASP A 60 -18.34 5.45 -22.38
C ASP A 60 -18.90 6.26 -23.55
N SER A 61 -19.90 5.68 -24.22
CA SER A 61 -20.65 6.29 -25.33
C SER A 61 -22.00 6.88 -24.88
N SER A 62 -22.31 6.78 -23.58
CA SER A 62 -23.51 7.43 -23.04
C SER A 62 -23.43 8.95 -23.16
N GLU A 63 -24.59 9.62 -23.05
CA GLU A 63 -24.67 11.09 -23.09
C GLU A 63 -23.77 11.78 -22.03
N LYS A 64 -23.45 11.07 -20.95
CA LYS A 64 -22.58 11.58 -19.88
C LYS A 64 -21.11 11.63 -20.29
N SER A 65 -20.71 10.85 -21.30
CA SER A 65 -19.36 10.80 -21.91
C SER A 65 -18.26 11.00 -20.87
N ARG A 66 -18.23 10.13 -19.86
CA ARG A 66 -17.33 10.31 -18.72
C ARG A 66 -15.87 10.18 -19.17
N PRO A 67 -14.98 11.05 -18.68
CA PRO A 67 -13.56 10.94 -19.01
C PRO A 67 -13.00 9.62 -18.48
N PRO A 68 -12.16 8.92 -19.27
CA PRO A 68 -11.45 7.76 -18.76
C PRO A 68 -10.59 8.12 -17.54
N ALA A 69 -10.60 7.28 -16.50
CA ALA A 69 -9.89 7.49 -15.24
C ALA A 69 -9.38 6.17 -14.61
N TRP A 70 -8.34 6.29 -13.78
CA TRP A 70 -7.82 5.21 -12.93
C TRP A 70 -8.53 5.25 -11.57
N CYS A 71 -9.78 4.82 -11.54
CA CYS A 71 -10.58 4.77 -10.31
C CYS A 71 -10.20 3.59 -9.40
N ASP A 72 -9.69 2.50 -9.99
CA ASP A 72 -9.42 1.25 -9.29
C ASP A 72 -7.93 1.17 -8.95
N ARG A 73 -7.59 1.25 -7.65
CA ARG A 73 -6.23 1.49 -7.16
C ARG A 73 -5.86 0.53 -6.04
N ILE A 74 -4.61 0.09 -6.01
CA ILE A 74 -4.07 -0.77 -4.95
C ILE A 74 -2.86 -0.08 -4.34
N LEU A 75 -3.04 0.41 -3.11
CA LEU A 75 -2.00 1.04 -2.31
C LEU A 75 -1.62 0.12 -1.14
N TRP A 76 -0.38 0.21 -0.69
CA TRP A 76 0.08 -0.56 0.47
C TRP A 76 0.92 0.28 1.41
N ARG A 77 0.96 -0.12 2.68
CA ARG A 77 1.87 0.41 3.68
C ARG A 77 2.33 -0.76 4.54
N THR A 78 3.64 -0.92 4.66
CA THR A 78 4.23 -2.05 5.38
C THR A 78 5.32 -1.56 6.33
N LYS A 79 5.56 -2.32 7.41
CA LYS A 79 6.73 -2.15 8.27
C LYS A 79 7.88 -3.09 7.89
N GLN A 80 7.58 -4.17 7.17
CA GLN A 80 8.57 -5.14 6.73
C GLN A 80 8.95 -4.87 5.28
N PRO A 81 10.11 -5.37 4.82
CA PRO A 81 10.42 -5.38 3.39
C PRO A 81 9.27 -6.02 2.61
N THR A 82 8.71 -5.27 1.66
CA THR A 82 7.65 -5.75 0.76
C THR A 82 7.89 -5.13 -0.60
N GLU A 83 7.98 -5.98 -1.61
CA GLU A 83 8.18 -5.57 -3.00
C GLU A 83 6.91 -5.85 -3.80
N GLN A 84 6.51 -4.91 -4.63
CA GLN A 84 5.42 -5.12 -5.58
C GLN A 84 6.00 -5.65 -6.88
N LEU A 85 5.72 -6.91 -7.19
CA LEU A 85 6.21 -7.59 -8.38
C LEU A 85 5.39 -7.25 -9.63
N GLN A 86 4.07 -7.08 -9.47
CA GLN A 86 3.17 -6.80 -10.58
C GLN A 86 2.07 -5.83 -10.16
N TYR A 87 1.69 -4.93 -11.06
CA TYR A 87 0.51 -4.07 -10.94
C TYR A 87 -0.11 -3.88 -12.33
N ARG A 88 -1.30 -4.46 -12.56
CA ARG A 88 -1.91 -4.54 -13.90
C ARG A 88 -3.43 -4.49 -13.87
N SER A 89 -4.02 -4.08 -14.98
CA SER A 89 -5.44 -4.28 -15.28
C SER A 89 -5.67 -5.53 -16.14
N HIS A 90 -6.93 -5.98 -16.21
CA HIS A 90 -7.36 -7.16 -16.95
C HIS A 90 -8.43 -6.79 -17.99
N PRO A 91 -8.06 -6.22 -19.15
CA PRO A 91 -9.01 -5.69 -20.14
C PRO A 91 -9.90 -6.77 -20.77
N LYS A 92 -9.41 -8.01 -20.83
CA LYS A 92 -10.17 -9.17 -21.34
C LYS A 92 -11.47 -9.44 -20.57
N MET A 93 -11.58 -8.94 -19.34
CA MET A 93 -12.81 -9.03 -18.55
C MET A 93 -13.68 -7.80 -18.83
N MET A 94 -14.80 -8.01 -19.53
CA MET A 94 -15.67 -6.93 -20.02
C MET A 94 -17.06 -6.93 -19.38
N ILE A 95 -17.26 -7.68 -18.29
CA ILE A 95 -18.57 -7.86 -17.66
C ILE A 95 -19.11 -6.60 -16.94
N SER A 96 -18.25 -5.58 -16.77
CA SER A 96 -18.53 -4.35 -16.04
C SER A 96 -18.05 -3.14 -16.87
N ASP A 97 -18.50 -1.95 -16.48
CA ASP A 97 -17.96 -0.67 -16.96
C ASP A 97 -16.58 -0.33 -16.36
N HIS A 98 -16.11 -1.18 -15.45
CA HIS A 98 -14.74 -1.19 -14.92
C HIS A 98 -13.95 -2.41 -15.40
N LYS A 99 -12.65 -2.22 -15.62
CA LYS A 99 -11.67 -3.31 -15.84
C LYS A 99 -11.02 -3.71 -14.50
N PRO A 100 -11.02 -5.00 -14.12
CA PRO A 100 -10.40 -5.44 -12.87
C PRO A 100 -8.91 -5.09 -12.79
N VAL A 101 -8.43 -4.81 -11.57
CA VAL A 101 -7.02 -4.51 -11.28
C VAL A 101 -6.50 -5.52 -10.27
N SER A 102 -5.25 -5.95 -10.44
CA SER A 102 -4.57 -6.83 -9.50
C SER A 102 -3.14 -6.36 -9.23
N ALA A 103 -2.66 -6.64 -8.02
CA ALA A 103 -1.27 -6.48 -7.66
C ALA A 103 -0.72 -7.77 -7.05
N LEU A 104 0.53 -8.10 -7.37
CA LEU A 104 1.28 -9.20 -6.79
C LEU A 104 2.40 -8.62 -5.92
N PHE A 105 2.52 -9.13 -4.69
CA PHE A 105 3.52 -8.69 -3.72
C PHE A 105 4.34 -9.86 -3.23
N GLU A 106 5.63 -9.62 -3.01
CA GLU A 106 6.49 -10.45 -2.18
C GLU A 106 6.69 -9.73 -0.85
N ALA A 107 6.31 -10.39 0.25
CA ALA A 107 6.35 -9.78 1.58
C ALA A 107 7.13 -10.65 2.57
N SER A 108 8.12 -10.04 3.21
CA SER A 108 8.88 -10.69 4.29
C SER A 108 8.06 -10.69 5.57
N ILE A 109 7.78 -11.89 6.08
CA ILE A 109 7.10 -12.08 7.37
C ILE A 109 8.11 -12.46 8.45
N LYS A 110 7.91 -11.91 9.67
CA LYS A 110 8.68 -12.33 10.84
C LYS A 110 8.01 -13.55 11.44
N VAL A 111 8.67 -14.69 11.38
CA VAL A 111 8.23 -15.91 12.06
C VAL A 111 9.05 -16.05 13.33
N ILE A 112 8.36 -16.17 14.47
CA ILE A 112 9.00 -16.35 15.77
C ILE A 112 9.19 -17.84 16.00
N ASP A 113 10.41 -18.24 16.35
CA ASP A 113 10.70 -19.59 16.83
C ASP A 113 10.40 -19.64 18.34
N ASP A 114 9.29 -20.30 18.70
CA ASP A 114 8.79 -20.36 20.08
C ASP A 114 9.81 -20.97 21.05
N LYS A 115 10.61 -21.95 20.61
CA LYS A 115 11.61 -22.59 21.48
C LYS A 115 12.74 -21.63 21.80
N LYS A 116 13.25 -20.92 20.78
CA LYS A 116 14.28 -19.90 20.99
C LYS A 116 13.75 -18.71 21.78
N TYR A 117 12.54 -18.26 21.48
CA TYR A 117 11.88 -17.17 22.20
C TYR A 117 11.78 -17.50 23.68
N ARG A 118 11.26 -18.68 24.03
CA ARG A 118 11.13 -19.12 25.42
C ARG A 118 12.48 -19.19 26.14
N LYS A 119 13.50 -19.74 25.49
CA LYS A 119 14.85 -19.82 26.06
C LYS A 119 15.41 -18.43 26.38
N ILE A 120 15.34 -17.51 25.41
CA ILE A 120 15.82 -16.13 25.60
C ILE A 120 15.02 -15.43 26.70
N TYR A 121 13.70 -15.63 26.73
CA TYR A 121 12.83 -15.06 27.75
C TYR A 121 13.23 -15.52 29.16
N GLU A 122 13.41 -16.82 29.37
CA GLU A 122 13.85 -17.38 30.66
C GLU A 122 15.24 -16.86 31.08
N GLU A 123 16.17 -16.70 30.13
CA GLU A 123 17.49 -16.11 30.39
C GLU A 123 17.41 -14.63 30.81
N VAL A 124 16.53 -13.85 30.18
CA VAL A 124 16.33 -12.44 30.51
C VAL A 124 15.68 -12.30 31.89
N MET A 125 14.67 -13.11 32.22
CA MET A 125 14.03 -13.10 33.53
C MET A 125 15.02 -13.41 34.65
N LYS A 126 15.87 -14.44 34.47
CA LYS A 126 16.92 -14.77 35.45
C LYS A 126 17.91 -13.62 35.69
N LYS A 127 18.23 -12.85 34.64
CA LYS A 127 19.12 -11.67 34.78
C LYS A 127 18.43 -10.54 35.54
N LEU A 128 17.15 -10.30 35.27
CA LEU A 128 16.34 -9.33 36.01
C LEU A 128 16.25 -9.70 37.49
N ASP A 129 15.91 -10.95 37.81
CA ASP A 129 15.84 -11.44 39.19
C ASP A 129 17.17 -11.26 39.92
N LYS A 130 18.29 -11.55 39.24
CA LYS A 130 19.62 -11.36 39.82
C LYS A 130 19.92 -9.89 40.11
N LEU A 131 19.62 -8.99 39.17
CA LEU A 131 19.81 -7.55 39.36
C LEU A 131 18.96 -7.03 40.52
N GLU A 132 17.68 -7.39 40.57
CA GLU A 132 16.80 -6.99 41.68
C GLU A 132 17.37 -7.41 43.03
N ASN A 133 17.89 -8.65 43.13
CA ASN A 133 18.52 -9.13 44.35
C ASN A 133 19.81 -8.38 44.71
N GLU A 134 20.62 -8.01 43.72
CA GLU A 134 21.85 -7.22 43.95
C GLU A 134 21.57 -5.78 44.39
N PHE A 135 20.40 -5.23 44.03
CA PHE A 135 19.98 -3.87 44.40
C PHE A 135 19.08 -3.82 45.65
N LEU A 136 18.80 -4.97 46.29
CA LEU A 136 18.09 -4.98 47.58
C LEU A 136 18.99 -4.32 48.66
N PRO A 137 18.55 -3.24 49.31
CA PRO A 137 19.34 -2.58 50.34
C PRO A 137 19.56 -3.54 51.52
N GLN A 138 20.82 -3.81 51.84
CA GLN A 138 21.19 -4.60 53.01
C GLN A 138 21.15 -3.70 54.25
N VAL A 139 20.19 -3.96 55.14
CA VAL A 139 20.15 -3.35 56.48
C VAL A 139 20.63 -4.40 57.47
N ALA A 140 21.74 -4.12 58.15
CA ALA A 140 22.19 -4.89 59.30
C ALA A 140 21.83 -4.13 60.58
N VAL A 141 21.34 -4.85 61.59
CA VAL A 141 21.06 -4.27 62.91
C VAL A 141 22.38 -4.28 63.68
N ASP A 142 22.87 -3.08 64.04
CA ASP A 142 24.05 -2.94 64.89
C ASP A 142 23.70 -3.40 66.32
N LYS A 143 24.54 -4.27 66.88
CA LYS A 143 24.41 -4.73 68.27
C LYS A 143 25.43 -3.96 69.10
N MET A 144 25.08 -2.74 69.47
CA MET A 144 25.79 -2.03 70.54
C MET A 144 24.99 -2.19 71.85
N GLU A 145 25.41 -3.17 72.65
CA GLU A 145 25.31 -3.19 74.12
C GLU A 145 26.74 -3.17 74.69
#